data_AF-A0A3D9ZLJ7-F1
#
_entry.id   AF-A0A3D9ZLJ7-F1
#
_cell.length_a   1.000
_cell.length_b   1.000
_cell.length_c   1.000
_cell.angle_alpha   90.00
_cell.angle_beta   90.00
_cell.angle_gamma   90.00
#
_symmetry.space_group_name_H-M   'P 1'
#
loop_
_entity.id
_entity.type
_entity.pdbx_description
1 polymer ?
#
loop_
_entity_poly.entity_id
_entity_poly.type
_entity_poly.pdbx_seq_one_letter_code
_entity_poly.pdbx_strand_id
1 'polypeptide(L)'
;MSRDRVAKIMLWLAAAGAAGAALSSAGALWDADGGAKVVETWRAYGFVVFAGLFVLLALAPRGYRGVWELVIFHKVALTVTALLYAAHGGIADTATIVAWDGSVSVLLVGAYVLSRGWTASPAWRRTTPSAG
;
A
#
# COMPACT_ATOMS: atom_id res chain seq x y z
N MET A 1 -5.34 -22.86 9.17
CA MET A 1 -4.70 -21.52 9.30
C MET A 1 -5.79 -20.50 9.55
N SER A 2 -5.70 -19.63 10.57
CA SER A 2 -6.78 -18.67 10.85
C SER A 2 -6.85 -17.57 9.78
N ARG A 3 -8.05 -17.06 9.47
CA ARG A 3 -8.26 -15.97 8.49
C ARG A 3 -7.37 -14.76 8.77
N ASP A 4 -7.22 -14.41 10.05
CA ASP A 4 -6.34 -13.34 10.51
C ASP A 4 -4.86 -13.60 10.18
N ARG A 5 -4.39 -14.85 10.25
CA ARG A 5 -3.01 -15.19 9.89
C ARG A 5 -2.77 -15.04 8.40
N VAL A 6 -3.73 -15.44 7.56
CA VAL A 6 -3.66 -15.24 6.10
C VAL A 6 -3.60 -13.75 5.78
N ALA A 7 -4.49 -12.94 6.37
CA ALA A 7 -4.48 -11.48 6.17
C ALA A 7 -3.14 -10.85 6.56
N LYS A 8 -2.56 -11.25 7.69
CA LYS A 8 -1.24 -10.77 8.12
C LYS A 8 -0.14 -11.15 7.15
N ILE A 9 -0.14 -12.37 6.62
CA ILE A 9 0.85 -12.78 5.63
C ILE A 9 0.72 -11.96 4.35
N MET A 10 -0.51 -11.74 3.86
CA MET A 10 -0.74 -10.89 2.68
C MET A 10 -0.19 -9.47 2.89
N LEU A 11 -0.37 -8.91 4.09
CA LEU A 11 0.17 -7.60 4.45
C LEU A 11 1.69 -7.59 4.58
N TRP A 12 2.29 -8.64 5.14
CA TRP A 12 3.75 -8.78 5.19
C TRP A 12 4.36 -8.94 3.80
N LEU A 13 3.70 -9.67 2.89
CA LEU A 13 4.11 -9.77 1.49
C LEU A 13 4.02 -8.41 0.79
N ALA A 14 2.95 -7.65 1.01
CA ALA A 14 2.82 -6.29 0.49
C ALA A 14 3.92 -5.36 1.05
N ALA A 15 4.22 -5.45 2.35
CA ALA A 15 5.28 -4.68 3.01
C ALA A 15 6.66 -5.01 2.43
N ALA A 16 6.97 -6.30 2.28
CA ALA A 16 8.22 -6.76 1.70
C ALA A 16 8.37 -6.34 0.23
N GLY A 17 7.29 -6.43 -0.56
CA GLY A 17 7.28 -5.96 -1.94
C GLY A 17 7.53 -4.45 -2.03
N ALA A 18 6.89 -3.64 -1.19
CA ALA A 18 7.12 -2.21 -1.13
C ALA A 18 8.56 -1.87 -0.69
N ALA A 19 9.11 -2.58 0.30
CA ALA A 19 10.50 -2.38 0.73
C ALA A 19 11.49 -2.75 -0.39
N GLY A 20 11.28 -3.87 -1.08
CA GLY A 20 12.08 -4.26 -2.24
C GLY A 20 12.01 -3.23 -3.37
N ALA A 21 10.83 -2.69 -3.65
CA ALA A 21 10.64 -1.64 -4.64
C ALA A 21 11.39 -0.36 -4.24
N ALA A 22 11.35 0.06 -2.97
CA ALA A 22 12.11 1.20 -2.47
C ALA A 22 13.62 1.04 -2.69
N LEU A 23 14.16 -0.15 -2.40
CA LEU A 23 15.58 -0.46 -2.62
C LEU A 23 15.94 -0.44 -4.12
N SER A 24 15.07 -0.97 -4.97
CA SER A 24 15.30 -0.96 -6.42
C SER A 24 15.30 0.46 -7.00
N SER A 25 14.37 1.32 -6.56
CA SER A 25 14.33 2.73 -6.95
C SER A 25 15.54 3.50 -6.42
N ALA A 26 16.04 3.16 -5.22
CA ALA A 26 17.25 3.76 -4.69
C ALA A 26 18.49 3.42 -5.53
N GLY A 27 18.57 2.20 -6.08
CA GLY A 27 19.63 1.83 -7.03
C GLY A 27 19.55 2.63 -8.33
N ALA A 28 18.36 2.79 -8.89
CA ALA A 28 18.15 3.54 -10.13
C ALA A 28 18.49 5.04 -10.03
N LEU A 29 18.48 5.61 -8.81
CA LEU A 29 18.80 7.02 -8.58
C LEU A 29 20.26 7.40 -8.88
N TRP A 30 21.17 6.44 -8.76
CA TRP A 30 22.58 6.69 -9.03
C TRP A 30 22.86 6.87 -10.52
N ASP A 31 22.12 6.14 -11.37
CA ASP A 31 22.33 6.10 -12.81
C ASP A 31 21.39 7.03 -13.62
N ALA A 32 20.36 7.60 -13.00
CA ALA A 32 19.35 8.41 -13.69
C ALA A 32 19.82 9.83 -14.05
N ASP A 33 19.31 10.41 -15.13
CA ASP A 33 19.46 11.83 -15.45
C ASP A 33 18.66 12.73 -14.48
N GLY A 34 19.02 14.01 -14.36
CA GLY A 34 18.49 14.91 -13.31
C GLY A 34 16.95 15.00 -13.21
N GLY A 35 16.25 15.01 -14.34
CA GLY A 35 14.77 15.00 -14.36
C GLY A 35 14.17 13.68 -13.85
N ALA A 36 14.78 12.55 -14.20
CA ALA A 36 14.36 11.23 -13.74
C ALA A 36 14.70 11.02 -12.25
N LYS A 37 15.81 11.58 -11.75
CA LYS A 37 16.18 11.49 -10.33
C LYS A 37 15.11 12.01 -9.38
N VAL A 38 14.44 13.12 -9.72
CA VAL A 38 13.39 13.68 -8.86
C VAL A 38 12.19 12.73 -8.78
N VAL A 39 11.77 12.18 -9.92
CA VAL A 39 10.64 11.24 -10.00
C VAL A 39 10.96 9.93 -9.27
N GLU A 40 12.13 9.36 -9.49
CA GLU A 40 12.55 8.13 -8.81
C GLU A 40 12.70 8.34 -7.29
N THR A 41 13.16 9.53 -6.86
CA THR A 41 13.30 9.85 -5.44
C THR A 41 11.93 9.93 -4.78
N TRP A 42 11.00 10.64 -5.41
CA TRP A 42 9.61 10.71 -4.97
C TRP A 42 9.00 9.31 -4.86
N ARG A 43 9.23 8.47 -5.87
CA ARG A 43 8.71 7.10 -5.91
C ARG A 43 9.31 6.23 -4.80
N ALA A 44 10.62 6.30 -4.57
CA ALA A 44 11.30 5.58 -3.50
C ALA A 44 10.73 5.93 -2.12
N TYR A 45 10.54 7.23 -1.83
CA TYR A 45 9.90 7.65 -0.57
C TYR A 45 8.47 7.16 -0.44
N GLY A 46 7.69 7.20 -1.53
CA GLY A 46 6.35 6.61 -1.58
C GLY A 46 6.38 5.14 -1.16
N PHE A 47 7.29 4.34 -1.73
CA PHE A 47 7.43 2.92 -1.38
C PHE A 47 7.80 2.69 0.09
N VAL A 48 8.73 3.48 0.64
CA VAL A 48 9.09 3.40 2.07
C VAL A 48 7.87 3.68 2.96
N VAL A 49 7.12 4.73 2.66
CA VAL A 49 5.90 5.08 3.42
C VAL A 49 4.88 3.94 3.34
N PHE A 50 4.60 3.41 2.15
CA PHE A 50 3.66 2.30 1.99
C PHE A 50 4.12 1.03 2.69
N ALA A 51 5.42 0.70 2.67
CA ALA A 51 5.97 -0.41 3.43
C ALA A 51 5.65 -0.24 4.93
N GLY A 52 5.89 0.94 5.50
CA GLY A 52 5.54 1.26 6.88
C GLY A 52 4.05 1.12 7.17
N LEU A 53 3.18 1.64 6.29
CA LEU A 53 1.73 1.51 6.44
C LEU A 53 1.26 0.05 6.41
N PHE A 54 1.83 -0.77 5.53
CA PHE A 54 1.52 -2.20 5.45
C PHE A 54 1.98 -2.95 6.70
N VAL A 55 3.14 -2.59 7.26
CA VAL A 55 3.60 -3.12 8.56
C VAL A 55 2.63 -2.74 9.68
N LEU A 56 2.20 -1.48 9.77
CA LEU A 56 1.23 -1.03 10.77
C LEU A 56 -0.08 -1.83 10.69
N LEU A 57 -0.57 -2.05 9.46
CA LEU A 57 -1.76 -2.88 9.24
C LEU A 57 -1.51 -4.36 9.56
N ALA A 58 -0.31 -4.91 9.30
CA ALA A 58 0.01 -6.30 9.64
C ALA A 58 0.07 -6.51 11.16
N LEU A 59 0.61 -5.55 11.89
CA LEU A 59 0.73 -5.59 13.35
C LEU A 59 -0.64 -5.41 14.02
N ALA A 60 -1.41 -4.41 13.58
CA ALA A 60 -2.72 -4.09 14.14
C ALA A 60 -3.79 -3.89 13.04
N PRO A 61 -4.29 -4.98 12.42
CA PRO A 61 -5.25 -4.91 11.32
C PRO A 61 -6.57 -4.21 11.69
N ARG A 62 -6.91 -4.21 12.99
CA ARG A 62 -8.14 -3.61 13.52
C ARG A 62 -7.88 -2.29 14.28
N GLY A 63 -6.66 -1.76 14.22
CA GLY A 63 -6.29 -0.51 14.90
C GLY A 63 -6.48 0.75 14.06
N TYR A 64 -6.43 0.62 12.73
CA TYR A 64 -6.26 1.76 11.84
C TYR A 64 -7.25 1.76 10.66
N ARG A 65 -8.53 2.04 10.94
CA ARG A 65 -9.57 2.08 9.89
C ARG A 65 -9.25 3.05 8.75
N GLY A 66 -8.86 4.28 9.08
CA GLY A 66 -8.55 5.30 8.06
C GLY A 66 -7.35 4.93 7.20
N VAL A 67 -6.36 4.22 7.77
CA VAL A 67 -5.18 3.76 7.00
C VAL A 67 -5.60 2.73 5.96
N TRP A 68 -6.48 1.77 6.31
CA TRP A 68 -7.02 0.81 5.35
C TRP A 68 -7.68 1.49 4.15
N GLU A 69 -8.60 2.41 4.41
CA GLU A 69 -9.37 3.11 3.38
C GLU A 69 -8.44 3.92 2.46
N LEU A 70 -7.45 4.62 3.02
CA LEU A 70 -6.48 5.41 2.27
C LEU A 70 -5.55 4.57 1.40
N VAL A 71 -4.97 3.48 1.94
CA VAL A 71 -4.02 2.67 1.16
C VAL A 71 -4.72 1.90 0.04
N ILE A 72 -5.94 1.41 0.29
CA ILE A 72 -6.75 0.75 -0.75
C ILE A 72 -7.12 1.77 -1.83
N PHE A 73 -7.64 2.93 -1.43
CA PHE A 73 -7.99 3.99 -2.38
C PHE A 73 -6.80 4.36 -3.26
N HIS A 74 -5.63 4.62 -2.67
CA HIS A 74 -4.45 5.02 -3.42
C HIS A 74 -4.01 3.96 -4.44
N LYS A 75 -3.92 2.69 -4.02
CA LYS A 75 -3.48 1.60 -4.91
C LYS A 75 -4.48 1.30 -6.01
N VAL A 76 -5.77 1.34 -5.70
CA VAL A 76 -6.84 1.19 -6.71
C VAL A 76 -6.84 2.37 -7.67
N ALA A 77 -6.71 3.61 -7.19
CA ALA A 77 -6.67 4.80 -8.03
C ALA A 77 -5.49 4.76 -9.01
N LEU A 78 -4.28 4.38 -8.55
CA LEU A 78 -3.13 4.19 -9.43
C LEU A 78 -3.37 3.10 -10.48
N THR A 79 -3.92 1.96 -10.06
CA THR A 79 -4.22 0.84 -10.97
C THR A 79 -5.23 1.25 -12.04
N VAL A 80 -6.33 1.91 -11.65
CA VAL A 80 -7.36 2.38 -12.58
C VAL A 80 -6.79 3.44 -13.52
N THR A 81 -6.02 4.40 -13.00
CA THR A 81 -5.38 5.43 -13.83
C THR A 81 -4.44 4.81 -14.86
N ALA A 82 -3.65 3.81 -14.46
CA ALA A 82 -2.78 3.09 -15.38
C ALA A 82 -3.60 2.32 -16.44
N LEU A 83 -4.67 1.62 -16.06
CA LEU A 83 -5.55 0.96 -17.03
C LEU A 83 -6.15 1.95 -18.05
N LEU A 84 -6.53 3.15 -17.61
CA LEU A 84 -7.01 4.21 -18.51
C LEU A 84 -5.91 4.67 -19.47
N TYR A 85 -4.68 4.87 -19.00
CA TYR A 85 -3.56 5.21 -19.88
C TYR A 85 -3.23 4.11 -20.88
N ALA A 86 -3.33 2.84 -20.48
CA ALA A 86 -3.16 1.72 -21.38
C ALA A 86 -4.24 1.70 -22.48
N ALA A 87 -5.49 2.02 -22.13
CA ALA A 87 -6.60 2.06 -23.07
C ALA A 87 -6.55 3.25 -24.05
N HIS A 88 -5.91 4.36 -23.68
CA HIS A 88 -5.93 5.64 -24.43
C HIS A 88 -4.60 5.99 -25.12
N GLY A 89 -3.86 4.99 -25.59
CA GLY A 89 -2.65 5.20 -26.41
C GLY A 89 -1.34 4.76 -25.76
N GLY A 90 -1.39 4.21 -24.55
CA GLY A 90 -0.27 3.51 -23.91
C GLY A 90 0.89 4.43 -23.54
N ILE A 91 0.95 4.84 -22.28
CA ILE A 91 2.14 5.51 -21.73
C ILE A 91 3.16 4.44 -21.33
N ALA A 92 4.45 4.72 -21.52
CA ALA A 92 5.53 3.84 -21.04
C ALA A 92 5.32 3.48 -19.55
N ASP A 93 5.73 2.26 -19.18
CA ASP A 93 5.67 1.70 -17.82
C ASP A 93 4.26 1.48 -17.22
N THR A 94 3.20 1.82 -17.94
CA THR A 94 1.82 1.61 -17.49
C THR A 94 1.52 0.15 -17.14
N ALA A 95 2.03 -0.79 -17.94
CA ALA A 95 1.86 -2.23 -17.70
C ALA A 95 2.50 -2.67 -16.36
N THR A 96 3.66 -2.11 -16.04
CA THR A 96 4.37 -2.36 -14.78
C THR A 96 3.56 -1.86 -13.58
N ILE A 97 2.96 -0.67 -13.69
CA ILE A 97 2.07 -0.12 -12.65
C ILE A 97 0.85 -1.02 -12.46
N VAL A 98 0.18 -1.42 -13.55
CA VAL A 98 -0.99 -2.32 -13.47
C VAL A 98 -0.63 -3.63 -12.79
N ALA A 99 0.49 -4.24 -13.16
CA ALA A 99 0.94 -5.50 -12.58
C ALA A 99 1.21 -5.39 -11.07
N TRP A 100 1.98 -4.37 -10.66
CA TRP A 100 2.39 -4.23 -9.25
C TRP A 100 1.30 -3.62 -8.38
N ASP A 101 0.79 -2.43 -8.71
CA ASP A 101 -0.24 -1.76 -7.90
C ASP A 101 -1.57 -2.50 -7.94
N GLY A 102 -1.89 -3.17 -9.06
CA GLY A 102 -3.06 -4.04 -9.16
C GLY A 102 -2.94 -5.25 -8.24
N SER A 103 -1.79 -5.95 -8.25
CA SER A 103 -1.55 -7.08 -7.35
C SER A 103 -1.61 -6.68 -5.88
N VAL A 104 -0.99 -5.55 -5.52
CA VAL A 104 -1.06 -5.00 -4.15
C VAL A 104 -2.49 -4.63 -3.78
N SER A 105 -3.27 -4.05 -4.70
CA SER A 105 -4.69 -3.74 -4.47
C SER A 105 -5.50 -5.00 -4.15
N VAL A 106 -5.31 -6.08 -4.91
CA VAL A 106 -5.97 -7.36 -4.66
C VAL A 106 -5.57 -7.93 -3.30
N LEU A 107 -4.27 -7.90 -2.96
CA LEU A 107 -3.78 -8.33 -1.65
C LEU A 107 -4.40 -7.52 -0.51
N LEU A 108 -4.46 -6.19 -0.66
CA LEU A 108 -5.02 -5.29 0.35
C LEU A 108 -6.52 -5.52 0.55
N VAL A 109 -7.30 -5.62 -0.52
CA VAL A 109 -8.74 -5.87 -0.43
C VAL A 109 -9.00 -7.25 0.20
N GLY A 110 -8.25 -8.28 -0.21
CA GLY A 110 -8.34 -9.60 0.38
C GLY A 110 -8.02 -9.60 1.88
N ALA A 111 -6.93 -8.94 2.27
CA ALA A 111 -6.53 -8.82 3.68
C ALA A 111 -7.53 -7.99 4.50
N TYR A 112 -8.10 -6.92 3.93
CA TYR A 112 -9.15 -6.11 4.53
C TYR A 112 -10.39 -6.95 4.83
N VAL A 113 -10.82 -7.78 3.88
CA VAL A 113 -11.98 -8.66 4.05
C VAL A 113 -11.71 -9.76 5.07
N LEU A 114 -10.56 -10.42 4.98
CA LEU A 114 -10.20 -11.51 5.90
C LEU A 114 -10.02 -11.05 7.34
N SER A 115 -9.41 -9.87 7.54
CA SER A 115 -9.23 -9.27 8.87
C SER A 115 -10.45 -8.51 9.37
N ARG A 116 -11.49 -8.34 8.55
CA ARG A 116 -12.62 -7.43 8.83
C ARG A 116 -12.14 -6.03 9.20
N GLY A 117 -11.27 -5.45 8.37
CA GLY A 117 -10.68 -4.12 8.61
C GLY A 117 -11.71 -3.01 8.85
N TRP A 118 -12.96 -3.18 8.37
CA TRP A 118 -14.08 -2.27 8.66
C TRP A 118 -14.50 -2.24 10.14
N THR A 119 -14.23 -3.28 10.92
CA THR A 119 -14.52 -3.31 12.36
C THR A 119 -13.41 -2.62 13.18
N ALA A 120 -12.40 -2.04 12.52
CA ALA A 120 -11.35 -1.31 13.21
C ALA A 120 -11.95 -0.09 13.92
N SER A 121 -11.76 -0.03 15.24
CA SER A 121 -12.27 1.06 16.07
C SER A 121 -11.10 1.98 16.45
N PRO A 122 -11.20 3.30 16.24
CA PRO A 122 -10.12 4.22 16.58
C PRO A 122 -9.79 4.14 18.07
N ALA A 123 -8.52 3.95 18.41
CA ALA A 123 -8.07 3.83 19.79
C ALA A 123 -8.46 5.05 20.65
N TRP A 124 -8.57 6.24 20.06
CA TRP A 124 -8.97 7.47 20.74
C TRP A 124 -10.43 7.48 21.22
N ARG A 125 -11.31 6.60 20.69
CA ARG A 125 -12.68 6.47 21.22
C ARG A 125 -12.76 5.69 22.53
N ARG A 126 -11.65 5.12 23.03
CA ARG A 126 -11.65 4.33 24.27
C ARG A 126 -11.45 5.16 25.54
N THR A 127 -11.25 6.47 25.44
CA THR A 127 -11.22 7.37 26.61
C THR A 127 -12.62 7.91 26.90
N THR A 128 -13.48 7.11 27.50
CA THR A 128 -14.56 7.66 28.34
C THR A 128 -13.94 7.91 29.73
N PRO A 129 -13.86 9.15 30.20
CA PRO A 129 -13.57 9.40 31.60
C PRO A 129 -14.64 8.68 32.44
N SER A 130 -14.23 7.78 33.33
CA SER A 130 -15.11 7.30 34.38
C SER A 130 -15.41 8.49 35.30
N ALA A 131 -16.60 9.06 35.16
CA ALA A 131 -17.15 9.96 36.17
C ALA A 131 -17.71 9.10 37.31
N GLY A 132 -17.19 9.29 38.52
CA GLY A 132 -17.70 8.69 39.77
C GLY A 132 -16.66 7.87 40.50
#